data_AF-A0A8X6GVP9-F1
#
_entry.id   AF-A0A8X6GVP9-F1
#
_cell.length_a   1.000
_cell.length_b   1.000
_cell.length_c   1.000
_cell.angle_alpha   90.00
_cell.angle_beta   90.00
_cell.angle_gamma   90.00
#
_symmetry.space_group_name_H-M   'P 1'
#
loop_
_entity.id
_entity.type
_entity.pdbx_description
1 polymer ?
#
loop_
_entity_poly.entity_id
_entity_poly.type
_entity_poly.pdbx_seq_one_letter_code
_entity_poly.pdbx_strand_id
1 'polypeptide(L)'
;MAEAMLLLLALIGCSAAIPLNNGFDPMQNPDLFGGDMLGLDPKDKNVIPGFQLRWTGGEVPYEIDPSLEKHTAKILEAMKDYEDKTCVIFKKRTYQRDYIRLFSGQGCYSHVGMIGGQQPVSLGPGCIFKGTIVHELGHALGFFHEQNRSDRDDYLIIYWDNIRKGLEDQFTKLQPHRNILMDTFDYNSVMLYGNTAFSKDNKSITMEAKTGVRLYETYDKPGLSASDVKRVRKMYWCDEEWRKKQKP
;
A
#
# COMPACT_ATOMS: atom_id res chain seq x y z
N MET A 1 41.78 50.64 -38.19
CA MET A 1 41.96 50.31 -36.76
C MET A 1 40.73 49.57 -36.28
N ALA A 2 40.96 48.38 -35.73
CA ALA A 2 40.10 47.56 -34.88
C ALA A 2 38.68 47.15 -35.34
N GLU A 3 38.59 45.86 -35.66
CA GLU A 3 37.40 45.02 -35.66
C GLU A 3 36.75 44.95 -34.25
N ALA A 4 35.43 44.82 -34.19
CA ALA A 4 34.74 44.32 -33.00
C ALA A 4 33.52 43.47 -33.42
N MET A 5 33.80 42.19 -33.65
CA MET A 5 32.81 41.14 -33.86
C MET A 5 32.13 40.85 -32.51
N LEU A 6 30.85 41.21 -32.38
CA LEU A 6 30.06 40.94 -31.18
C LEU A 6 29.68 39.45 -31.15
N LEU A 7 30.51 38.63 -30.53
CA LEU A 7 30.21 37.24 -30.19
C LEU A 7 29.10 37.20 -29.14
N LEU A 8 27.87 36.88 -29.57
CA LEU A 8 26.82 36.39 -28.66
C LEU A 8 27.25 35.01 -28.14
N LEU A 9 27.87 34.99 -26.98
CA LEU A 9 28.01 33.78 -26.16
C LEU A 9 26.63 33.36 -25.69
N ALA A 10 26.01 32.43 -26.42
CA ALA A 10 24.91 31.65 -25.89
C ALA A 10 25.44 30.86 -24.70
N LEU A 11 25.15 31.34 -23.48
CA LEU A 11 25.24 30.53 -22.28
C LEU A 11 24.23 29.40 -22.44
N ILE A 12 24.66 28.29 -23.04
CA ILE A 12 24.02 27.00 -22.88
C ILE A 12 24.19 26.70 -21.40
N GLY A 13 23.18 27.09 -20.62
CA GLY A 13 22.98 26.58 -19.28
C GLY A 13 22.88 25.07 -19.42
N CYS A 14 24.02 24.40 -19.23
CA CYS A 14 24.04 23.00 -18.91
C CYS A 14 23.35 22.92 -17.55
N SER A 15 22.03 22.77 -17.56
CA SER A 15 21.27 22.38 -16.39
C SER A 15 21.81 20.99 -16.06
N ALA A 16 22.86 20.93 -15.26
CA ALA A 16 23.22 19.73 -14.55
C ALA A 16 21.91 19.28 -13.90
N ALA A 17 21.41 18.12 -14.32
CA ALA A 17 20.25 17.51 -13.70
C ALA A 17 20.57 17.43 -12.22
N ILE A 18 19.95 18.32 -11.43
CA ILE A 18 20.03 18.26 -9.98
C ILE A 18 19.46 16.88 -9.66
N PRO A 19 20.22 15.97 -9.03
CA PRO A 19 19.67 14.69 -8.65
C PRO A 19 18.51 15.00 -7.71
N LEU A 20 17.29 14.62 -8.10
CA LEU A 20 16.12 14.64 -7.22
C LEU A 20 16.35 13.60 -6.12
N ASN A 21 17.17 13.94 -5.14
CA ASN A 21 17.17 13.30 -3.84
C ASN A 21 16.13 14.00 -2.96
N ASN A 22 14.91 14.07 -3.46
CA ASN A 22 13.75 14.40 -2.64
C ASN A 22 13.27 13.07 -2.10
N GLY A 23 13.16 12.91 -0.78
CA GLY A 23 12.64 11.69 -0.14
C GLY A 23 11.19 11.41 -0.53
N PHE A 24 11.02 10.95 -1.76
CA PHE A 24 9.81 10.45 -2.37
C PHE A 24 9.75 8.97 -2.06
N ASP A 25 9.08 8.66 -0.95
CA ASP A 25 8.63 7.31 -0.67
C ASP A 25 7.45 7.01 -1.60
N PRO A 26 7.53 6.02 -2.50
CA PRO A 26 6.47 5.74 -3.46
C PRO A 26 5.16 5.26 -2.79
N MET A 27 5.18 4.88 -1.51
CA MET A 27 3.97 4.59 -0.72
C MET A 27 3.24 5.87 -0.27
N GLN A 28 3.90 7.02 -0.27
CA GLN A 28 3.40 8.26 0.35
C GLN A 28 2.90 9.24 -0.71
N ASN A 29 1.81 8.90 -1.40
CA ASN A 29 1.18 9.74 -2.43
C ASN A 29 0.20 10.73 -1.78
N PRO A 30 0.49 12.06 -1.74
CA PRO A 30 -0.29 13.03 -0.98
C PRO A 30 -1.76 13.14 -1.34
N ASP A 31 -2.10 12.84 -2.60
CA ASP A 31 -3.46 12.98 -3.13
C ASP A 31 -4.34 11.73 -2.88
N LEU A 32 -3.78 10.69 -2.25
CA LEU A 32 -4.48 9.44 -1.93
C LEU A 32 -4.74 9.33 -0.43
N PHE A 33 -5.81 8.64 -0.06
CA PHE A 33 -6.12 8.40 1.35
C PHE A 33 -5.07 7.46 1.96
N GLY A 34 -4.54 7.81 3.14
CA GLY A 34 -3.46 7.06 3.78
C GLY A 34 -2.12 7.04 3.01
N GLY A 35 -2.04 7.67 1.84
CA GLY A 35 -0.87 7.69 0.96
C GLY A 35 -0.99 6.78 -0.26
N ASP A 36 -1.82 5.75 -0.22
CA ASP A 36 -1.81 4.66 -1.21
C ASP A 36 -3.20 4.05 -1.46
N MET A 37 -4.27 4.57 -0.84
CA MET A 37 -5.64 4.08 -1.06
C MET A 37 -6.41 4.98 -2.04
N LEU A 38 -6.67 4.45 -3.23
CA LEU A 38 -7.34 5.13 -4.34
C LEU A 38 -8.87 5.15 -4.18
N GLY A 39 -9.48 6.27 -4.59
CA GLY A 39 -10.94 6.40 -4.68
C GLY A 39 -11.64 6.63 -3.34
N LEU A 40 -10.89 6.98 -2.29
CA LEU A 40 -11.41 7.36 -0.99
C LEU A 40 -11.13 8.84 -0.74
N ASP A 41 -12.17 9.60 -0.41
CA ASP A 41 -12.00 10.98 0.07
C ASP A 41 -11.81 10.92 1.61
N PRO A 42 -10.72 11.48 2.15
CA PRO A 42 -10.51 11.59 3.60
C PRO A 42 -11.67 12.27 4.36
N LYS A 43 -12.45 13.12 3.66
CA LYS A 43 -13.62 13.82 4.18
C LYS A 43 -14.92 13.07 3.96
N ASP A 44 -14.95 12.08 3.05
CA ASP A 44 -16.13 11.25 2.86
C ASP A 44 -16.28 10.30 4.04
N LYS A 45 -17.32 10.59 4.82
CA LYS A 45 -17.67 9.80 5.99
C LYS A 45 -18.44 8.53 5.59
N ASN A 46 -18.28 7.97 4.40
CA ASN A 46 -18.95 6.73 3.99
C ASN A 46 -18.00 5.61 3.55
N VAL A 47 -16.75 5.63 4.03
CA VAL A 47 -15.79 4.53 3.84
C VAL A 47 -16.27 3.27 4.58
N ILE A 48 -17.07 2.44 3.90
CA ILE A 48 -17.60 1.17 4.42
C ILE A 48 -16.95 0.03 3.63
N PRO A 49 -15.92 -0.67 4.14
CA PRO A 49 -15.55 -1.99 3.62
C PRO A 49 -16.59 -3.01 4.11
N GLY A 50 -17.79 -2.94 3.56
CA GLY A 50 -18.83 -3.93 3.84
C GLY A 50 -18.54 -5.23 3.08
N PHE A 51 -19.26 -6.29 3.42
CA PHE A 51 -19.16 -7.59 2.75
C PHE A 51 -19.24 -7.49 1.21
N GLN A 52 -19.93 -6.48 0.69
CA GLN A 52 -20.11 -6.22 -0.74
C GLN A 52 -18.83 -5.83 -1.51
N LEU A 53 -17.78 -5.37 -0.83
CA LEU A 53 -16.50 -5.04 -1.47
C LEU A 53 -15.48 -6.18 -1.39
N ARG A 54 -15.90 -7.37 -0.94
CA ARG A 54 -15.02 -8.56 -0.95
C ARG A 54 -15.07 -9.22 -2.31
N TRP A 55 -13.92 -9.69 -2.77
CA TRP A 55 -13.83 -10.55 -3.94
C TRP A 55 -14.66 -11.82 -3.76
N THR A 56 -15.57 -12.08 -4.69
CA THR A 56 -16.50 -13.22 -4.63
C THR A 56 -15.73 -14.53 -4.49
N GLY A 57 -16.01 -15.29 -3.43
CA GLY A 57 -15.36 -16.58 -3.16
C GLY A 57 -13.86 -16.48 -2.82
N GLY A 58 -13.32 -15.29 -2.58
CA GLY A 58 -11.88 -15.10 -2.36
C GLY A 58 -11.03 -15.24 -3.62
N GLU A 59 -11.65 -15.28 -4.81
CA GLU A 59 -10.93 -15.32 -6.09
C GLU A 59 -10.69 -13.90 -6.60
N VAL A 60 -9.42 -13.56 -6.83
CA VAL A 60 -8.99 -12.28 -7.40
C VAL A 60 -8.45 -12.51 -8.81
N PRO A 61 -9.26 -12.28 -9.86
CA PRO A 61 -8.75 -12.28 -11.22
C PRO A 61 -7.73 -11.16 -11.41
N TYR A 62 -6.61 -11.44 -12.06
CA TYR A 62 -5.56 -10.44 -12.28
C TYR A 62 -5.02 -10.42 -13.72
N GLU A 63 -4.54 -9.27 -14.11
CA GLU A 63 -3.74 -9.05 -15.32
C GLU A 63 -2.45 -8.31 -14.94
N ILE A 64 -1.32 -8.75 -15.48
CA ILE A 64 -0.02 -8.04 -15.33
C ILE A 64 0.24 -7.34 -16.65
N ASP A 65 0.27 -6.01 -16.60
CA ASP A 65 0.58 -5.18 -17.74
C ASP A 65 2.02 -5.40 -18.22
N PRO A 66 2.32 -5.30 -19.54
CA PRO A 66 3.68 -5.46 -20.05
C PRO A 66 4.73 -4.55 -19.40
N SER A 67 4.33 -3.39 -18.84
CA SER A 67 5.23 -2.53 -18.07
C SER A 67 5.85 -3.21 -16.84
N LEU A 68 5.27 -4.30 -16.34
CA LEU A 68 5.75 -5.09 -15.21
C LEU A 68 6.26 -6.48 -15.61
N GLU A 69 6.42 -6.78 -16.90
CA GLU A 69 6.80 -8.13 -17.38
C GLU A 69 8.06 -8.66 -16.67
N LYS A 70 9.09 -7.82 -16.53
CA LYS A 70 10.36 -8.13 -15.85
C LYS A 70 10.22 -8.40 -14.36
N HIS A 71 9.11 -7.99 -13.74
CA HIS A 71 8.83 -8.13 -12.31
C HIS A 71 7.78 -9.20 -12.00
N THR A 72 7.28 -9.91 -13.01
CA THR A 72 6.25 -10.95 -12.89
C THR A 72 6.57 -11.96 -11.79
N ALA A 73 7.81 -12.48 -11.72
CA ALA A 73 8.19 -13.47 -10.71
C ALA A 73 8.00 -12.94 -9.26
N LYS A 74 8.30 -11.66 -9.01
CA LYS A 74 8.16 -11.04 -7.69
C LYS A 74 6.69 -10.81 -7.32
N ILE A 75 5.88 -10.43 -8.31
CA ILE A 75 4.43 -10.28 -8.16
C ILE A 75 3.78 -11.63 -7.81
N LEU A 76 4.15 -12.69 -8.54
CA LEU A 76 3.65 -14.03 -8.27
C LEU A 76 4.14 -14.56 -6.91
N GLU A 77 5.36 -14.24 -6.48
CA GLU A 77 5.85 -14.55 -5.13
C GLU A 77 4.98 -13.90 -4.03
N ALA A 78 4.58 -12.63 -4.22
CA ALA A 78 3.71 -11.92 -3.30
C ALA A 78 2.27 -12.48 -3.28
N MET A 79 1.71 -12.81 -4.46
CA MET A 79 0.42 -13.50 -4.56
C MET A 79 0.45 -14.86 -3.84
N LYS A 80 1.51 -15.62 -4.05
CA LYS A 80 1.72 -16.92 -3.40
C LYS A 80 1.78 -16.82 -1.87
N ASP A 81 2.27 -15.70 -1.33
CA ASP A 81 2.28 -15.46 0.12
C ASP A 81 0.86 -15.48 0.73
N TYR A 82 -0.14 -14.98 0.01
CA TYR A 82 -1.55 -15.09 0.37
C TYR A 82 -2.10 -16.49 0.13
N GLU A 83 -1.82 -17.10 -1.03
CA GLU A 83 -2.37 -18.41 -1.41
C GLU A 83 -1.90 -19.55 -0.48
N ASP A 84 -0.64 -19.51 -0.05
CA ASP A 84 -0.07 -20.52 0.85
C ASP A 84 -0.62 -20.39 2.27
N LYS A 85 -1.03 -19.18 2.66
CA LYS A 85 -1.43 -18.87 4.04
C LYS A 85 -2.93 -18.68 4.18
N THR A 86 -3.71 -18.51 3.12
CA THR A 86 -5.13 -18.16 3.18
C THR A 86 -5.93 -18.81 2.06
N CYS A 87 -7.26 -18.72 2.11
CA CYS A 87 -8.13 -19.21 1.04
C CYS A 87 -8.31 -18.24 -0.13
N VAL A 88 -7.62 -17.09 -0.12
CA VAL A 88 -7.59 -16.19 -1.27
C VAL A 88 -6.76 -16.82 -2.39
N ILE A 89 -7.25 -16.71 -3.62
CA ILE A 89 -6.59 -17.28 -4.81
C ILE A 89 -6.47 -16.19 -5.87
N PHE A 90 -5.28 -16.03 -6.45
CA PHE A 90 -5.06 -15.13 -7.58
C PHE A 90 -5.12 -15.93 -8.87
N LYS A 91 -6.03 -15.58 -9.77
CA LYS A 91 -6.16 -16.28 -11.06
C LYS A 91 -5.88 -15.33 -12.20
N LYS A 92 -5.04 -15.77 -13.16
CA LYS A 92 -4.86 -15.00 -14.39
C LYS A 92 -6.22 -14.84 -15.06
N ARG A 93 -6.58 -13.59 -15.33
CA ARG A 93 -7.87 -13.24 -15.91
C ARG A 93 -8.02 -13.85 -17.29
N THR A 94 -9.24 -14.27 -17.61
CA THR A 94 -9.66 -14.67 -18.96
C THR A 94 -10.83 -13.83 -19.44
N TYR A 95 -11.96 -13.86 -18.73
CA TYR A 95 -13.21 -13.19 -19.12
C TYR A 95 -13.90 -12.45 -17.97
N GLN A 96 -13.39 -12.55 -16.74
CA GLN A 96 -14.02 -11.99 -15.55
C GLN A 96 -14.17 -10.47 -15.71
N ARG A 97 -15.38 -9.93 -15.46
CA ARG A 97 -15.63 -8.49 -15.56
C ARG A 97 -14.83 -7.70 -14.52
N ASP A 98 -14.80 -8.22 -13.30
CA ASP A 98 -14.18 -7.58 -12.13
C ASP A 98 -12.79 -8.21 -11.93
N TYR A 99 -11.73 -7.39 -11.91
CA TYR A 99 -10.33 -7.87 -11.84
C TYR A 99 -9.37 -6.73 -11.47
N ILE A 100 -8.20 -7.10 -10.95
CA ILE A 100 -7.09 -6.16 -10.76
C ILE A 100 -6.18 -6.13 -11.98
N ARG A 101 -5.73 -4.94 -12.39
CA ARG A 101 -4.65 -4.78 -13.38
C ARG A 101 -3.43 -4.18 -12.70
N LEU A 102 -2.37 -4.97 -12.58
CA LEU A 102 -1.08 -4.53 -12.05
C LEU A 102 -0.29 -3.84 -13.17
N PHE A 103 0.22 -2.64 -12.91
CA PHE A 103 0.98 -1.87 -13.91
C PHE A 103 2.00 -0.94 -13.24
N SER A 104 3.00 -0.47 -14.00
CA SER A 104 4.00 0.48 -13.51
C SER A 104 3.49 1.92 -13.64
N GLY A 105 2.90 2.45 -12.56
CA GLY A 105 2.44 3.85 -12.47
C GLY A 105 3.44 4.75 -11.71
N GLN A 106 2.93 5.89 -11.21
CA GLN A 106 3.67 6.75 -10.27
C GLN A 106 3.27 6.36 -8.84
N GLY A 107 4.23 5.89 -8.05
CA GLY A 107 3.98 5.40 -6.69
C GLY A 107 3.35 4.00 -6.63
N CYS A 108 3.11 3.56 -5.40
CA CYS A 108 2.43 2.31 -5.04
C CYS A 108 1.05 2.67 -4.53
N TYR A 109 0.00 2.09 -5.12
CA TYR A 109 -1.37 2.31 -4.66
C TYR A 109 -2.35 1.27 -5.21
N SER A 110 -3.49 1.17 -4.53
CA SER A 110 -4.57 0.27 -4.88
C SER A 110 -5.91 0.81 -4.36
N HIS A 111 -7.01 0.31 -4.91
CA HIS A 111 -8.32 0.49 -4.28
C HIS A 111 -8.46 -0.41 -3.06
N VAL A 112 -9.33 -0.03 -2.11
CA VAL A 112 -9.67 -0.88 -0.97
C VAL A 112 -10.87 -1.78 -1.32
N GLY A 113 -10.59 -3.07 -1.57
CA GLY A 113 -11.60 -4.07 -1.94
C GLY A 113 -11.91 -4.11 -3.44
N MET A 114 -12.92 -4.91 -3.80
CA MET A 114 -13.45 -5.08 -5.15
C MET A 114 -14.46 -3.96 -5.46
N ILE A 115 -14.05 -2.97 -6.28
CA ILE A 115 -14.89 -1.83 -6.65
C ILE A 115 -15.77 -2.10 -7.90
N GLY A 116 -15.52 -3.22 -8.58
CA GLY A 116 -16.16 -3.60 -9.84
C GLY A 116 -15.40 -3.11 -11.08
N GLY A 117 -15.51 -3.85 -12.18
CA GLY A 117 -14.76 -3.59 -13.42
C GLY A 117 -13.25 -3.84 -13.28
N GLN A 118 -12.49 -3.25 -14.21
CA GLN A 118 -11.02 -3.18 -14.07
C GLN A 118 -10.66 -2.19 -12.98
N GLN A 119 -9.89 -2.62 -11.98
CA GLN A 119 -9.31 -1.70 -10.99
C GLN A 119 -7.77 -1.74 -11.02
N PRO A 120 -7.09 -0.58 -10.98
CA PRO A 120 -5.64 -0.51 -11.02
C PRO A 120 -4.98 -0.93 -9.71
N VAL A 121 -3.81 -1.55 -9.82
CA VAL A 121 -2.81 -1.68 -8.74
C VAL A 121 -1.48 -1.15 -9.29
N SER A 122 -1.04 0.01 -8.82
CA SER A 122 0.20 0.63 -9.28
C SER A 122 1.38 0.05 -8.51
N LEU A 123 2.37 -0.43 -9.26
CA LEU A 123 3.67 -0.87 -8.75
C LEU A 123 4.76 -0.12 -9.51
N GLY A 124 4.87 1.18 -9.26
CA GLY A 124 5.84 2.06 -9.90
C GLY A 124 7.30 1.81 -9.46
N PRO A 125 8.24 2.66 -9.92
CA PRO A 125 9.61 2.66 -9.42
C PRO A 125 9.67 2.74 -7.89
N GLY A 126 10.40 1.82 -7.26
CA GLY A 126 10.49 1.72 -5.80
C GLY A 126 9.42 0.83 -5.13
N CYS A 127 8.47 0.27 -5.89
CA CYS A 127 7.42 -0.60 -5.35
C CYS A 127 7.72 -2.11 -5.44
N ILE A 128 8.81 -2.51 -6.11
CA ILE A 128 9.11 -3.94 -6.40
C ILE A 128 9.82 -4.63 -5.23
N PHE A 129 9.23 -4.49 -4.03
CA PHE A 129 9.61 -5.23 -2.82
C PHE A 129 8.47 -6.17 -2.44
N LYS A 130 8.79 -7.35 -1.89
CA LYS A 130 7.75 -8.33 -1.55
C LYS A 130 6.72 -7.75 -0.59
N GLY A 131 7.17 -7.08 0.48
CA GLY A 131 6.29 -6.45 1.46
C GLY A 131 5.37 -5.40 0.84
N THR A 132 5.90 -4.52 -0.02
CA THR A 132 5.11 -3.52 -0.76
C THR A 132 4.07 -4.15 -1.67
N ILE A 133 4.42 -5.16 -2.47
CA ILE A 133 3.43 -5.81 -3.34
C ILE A 133 2.35 -6.50 -2.49
N VAL A 134 2.72 -7.19 -1.40
CA VAL A 134 1.78 -7.82 -0.47
C VAL A 134 0.84 -6.78 0.16
N HIS A 135 1.34 -5.58 0.47
CA HIS A 135 0.57 -4.45 0.99
C HIS A 135 -0.51 -3.98 0.01
N GLU A 136 -0.13 -3.70 -1.24
CA GLU A 136 -1.07 -3.25 -2.28
C GLU A 136 -2.14 -4.30 -2.62
N LEU A 137 -1.74 -5.58 -2.61
CA LEU A 137 -2.69 -6.68 -2.70
C LEU A 137 -3.61 -6.74 -1.46
N GLY A 138 -3.12 -6.38 -0.28
CA GLY A 138 -3.90 -6.27 0.95
C GLY A 138 -4.98 -5.20 0.84
N HIS A 139 -4.65 -4.03 0.29
CA HIS A 139 -5.64 -3.02 -0.08
C HIS A 139 -6.66 -3.58 -1.05
N ALA A 140 -6.23 -4.21 -2.15
CA ALA A 140 -7.15 -4.79 -3.14
C ALA A 140 -8.11 -5.82 -2.53
N LEU A 141 -7.69 -6.53 -1.48
CA LEU A 141 -8.53 -7.47 -0.73
C LEU A 141 -9.52 -6.80 0.23
N GLY A 142 -9.30 -5.54 0.62
CA GLY A 142 -10.19 -4.76 1.48
C GLY A 142 -9.59 -4.33 2.81
N PHE A 143 -8.27 -4.41 2.98
CA PHE A 143 -7.60 -3.96 4.20
C PHE A 143 -7.22 -2.48 4.13
N PHE A 144 -7.55 -1.77 5.20
CA PHE A 144 -7.00 -0.45 5.51
C PHE A 144 -5.70 -0.59 6.28
N HIS A 145 -4.97 0.51 6.44
CA HIS A 145 -3.78 0.49 7.28
C HIS A 145 -4.08 0.20 8.75
N GLU A 146 -3.14 -0.44 9.42
CA GLU A 146 -3.20 -0.76 10.83
C GLU A 146 -3.16 0.52 11.69
N GLN A 147 -2.40 1.55 11.28
CA GLN A 147 -2.37 2.85 11.99
C GLN A 147 -3.66 3.68 11.87
N ASN A 148 -4.58 3.32 10.96
CA ASN A 148 -5.89 3.97 10.86
C ASN A 148 -6.96 3.29 11.72
N ARG A 149 -6.66 2.24 12.48
CA ARG A 149 -7.66 1.63 13.37
C ARG A 149 -8.20 2.64 14.39
N SER A 150 -9.48 2.50 14.74
CA SER A 150 -10.16 3.32 15.74
C SER A 150 -9.50 3.26 17.14
N ASP A 151 -8.92 2.11 17.48
CA ASP A 151 -8.23 1.80 18.74
C ASP A 151 -6.71 2.07 18.68
N ARG A 152 -6.17 2.58 17.57
CA ARG A 152 -4.72 2.72 17.37
C ARG A 152 -4.02 3.56 18.45
N ASP A 153 -4.72 4.53 19.04
CA ASP A 153 -4.16 5.40 20.10
C ASP A 153 -3.89 4.62 21.40
N ASP A 154 -4.39 3.40 21.57
CA ASP A 154 -4.03 2.51 22.69
C ASP A 154 -2.64 1.89 22.49
N TYR A 155 -2.15 1.83 21.25
CA TYR A 155 -0.94 1.12 20.83
C TYR A 155 0.16 2.05 20.31
N LEU A 156 -0.22 3.18 19.73
CA LEU A 156 0.68 4.11 19.04
C LEU A 156 0.68 5.49 19.67
N ILE A 157 1.81 6.17 19.54
CA ILE A 157 1.97 7.61 19.75
C ILE A 157 2.19 8.25 18.39
N ILE A 158 1.41 9.28 18.05
CA ILE A 158 1.60 10.07 16.83
C ILE A 158 2.21 11.42 17.18
N TYR A 159 3.36 11.72 16.58
CA TYR A 159 4.09 12.97 16.72
C TYR A 159 3.68 13.94 15.60
N TRP A 160 2.53 14.60 15.80
CA TRP A 160 1.92 15.48 14.79
C TRP A 160 2.87 16.58 14.28
N ASP A 161 3.69 17.16 15.16
CA ASP A 161 4.66 18.20 14.79
C ASP A 161 5.81 17.70 13.88
N ASN A 162 5.98 16.39 13.77
CA ASN A 162 6.98 15.76 12.91
C ASN A 162 6.43 15.39 11.53
N ILE A 163 5.10 15.46 11.35
CA ILE A 163 4.45 15.18 10.07
C ILE A 163 4.64 16.38 9.13
N ARG A 164 4.84 16.09 7.85
CA ARG A 164 4.90 17.10 6.79
C ARG A 164 3.58 17.87 6.75
N LYS A 165 3.67 19.19 6.84
CA LYS A 165 2.50 20.08 6.85
C LYS A 165 1.54 19.77 5.69
N GLY A 166 0.27 19.55 6.01
CA GLY A 166 -0.79 19.22 5.06
C GLY A 166 -1.02 17.74 4.83
N LEU A 167 -0.20 16.85 5.41
CA LEU A 167 -0.33 15.39 5.34
C LEU A 167 -0.75 14.76 6.68
N GLU A 168 -1.27 15.56 7.61
CA GLU A 168 -1.76 15.07 8.90
C GLU A 168 -2.97 14.14 8.73
N ASP A 169 -3.76 14.35 7.67
CA ASP A 169 -4.94 13.56 7.35
C ASP A 169 -4.62 12.08 7.02
N GLN A 170 -3.38 11.78 6.64
CA GLN A 170 -2.89 10.42 6.38
C GLN A 170 -2.90 9.54 7.65
N PHE A 171 -2.89 10.15 8.83
CA PHE A 171 -3.00 9.48 10.13
C PHE A 171 -4.43 9.48 10.71
N THR A 172 -5.44 9.84 9.91
CA THR A 172 -6.84 9.87 10.34
C THR A 172 -7.31 8.47 10.76
N LYS A 173 -7.96 8.38 11.93
CA LYS A 173 -8.56 7.12 12.38
C LYS A 173 -9.88 6.85 11.67
N LEU A 174 -10.11 5.58 11.33
CA LEU A 174 -11.42 5.08 10.94
C LEU A 174 -12.36 5.12 12.14
N GLN A 175 -13.64 5.37 11.87
CA GLN A 175 -14.68 5.35 12.89
C GLN A 175 -14.96 3.91 13.35
N PRO A 176 -15.26 3.66 14.65
CA PRO A 176 -15.46 2.31 15.18
C PRO A 176 -16.45 1.41 14.42
N HIS A 177 -17.50 2.00 13.81
CA HIS A 177 -18.49 1.26 13.02
C HIS A 177 -18.02 0.93 11.60
N ARG A 178 -16.82 1.36 11.21
CA ARG A 178 -16.24 1.22 9.86
C ARG A 178 -14.99 0.35 9.82
N ASN A 179 -14.41 0.07 10.98
CA ASN A 179 -13.31 -0.87 11.10
C ASN A 179 -13.74 -2.06 11.96
N ILE A 180 -13.84 -3.23 11.33
CA ILE A 180 -14.01 -4.46 12.09
C ILE A 180 -12.64 -4.85 12.64
N LEU A 181 -12.46 -4.71 13.96
CA LEU A 181 -11.25 -5.16 14.66
C LEU A 181 -11.24 -6.69 14.70
N MET A 182 -10.69 -7.31 13.65
CA MET A 182 -10.68 -8.77 13.50
C MET A 182 -9.58 -9.46 14.32
N ASP A 183 -8.62 -8.71 14.85
CA ASP A 183 -7.60 -9.19 15.78
C ASP A 183 -7.00 -8.05 16.63
N THR A 184 -6.14 -8.39 17.59
CA THR A 184 -5.32 -7.41 18.33
C THR A 184 -4.43 -6.60 17.39
N PHE A 185 -4.02 -5.41 17.81
CA PHE A 185 -3.10 -4.57 17.05
C PHE A 185 -1.79 -5.31 16.76
N ASP A 186 -1.32 -5.23 15.52
CA ASP A 186 -0.11 -5.92 15.08
C ASP A 186 0.97 -4.94 14.55
N TYR A 187 2.01 -4.75 15.36
CA TYR A 187 3.17 -3.91 15.02
C TYR A 187 3.99 -4.44 13.83
N ASN A 188 3.82 -5.72 13.47
CA ASN A 188 4.48 -6.33 12.32
C ASN A 188 3.58 -6.47 11.10
N SER A 189 2.34 -5.97 11.16
CA SER A 189 1.40 -6.04 10.04
C SER A 189 2.04 -5.42 8.80
N VAL A 190 1.85 -6.09 7.66
CA VAL A 190 2.23 -5.53 6.35
C VAL A 190 1.47 -4.24 6.06
N MET A 191 0.30 -4.04 6.68
CA MET A 191 -0.54 -2.85 6.57
C MET A 191 -0.16 -1.74 7.57
N LEU A 192 0.90 -1.87 8.36
CA LEU A 192 1.39 -0.83 9.26
C LEU A 192 2.59 -0.10 8.68
N TYR A 193 2.50 1.21 8.53
CA TYR A 193 3.62 2.06 8.12
C TYR A 193 4.76 2.12 9.15
N GLY A 194 5.96 2.47 8.68
CA GLY A 194 7.14 2.58 9.53
C GLY A 194 7.16 3.86 10.37
N ASN A 195 8.18 3.95 11.24
CA ASN A 195 8.32 5.05 12.20
C ASN A 195 8.41 6.45 11.56
N THR A 196 8.84 6.54 10.31
CA THR A 196 9.14 7.82 9.62
C THR A 196 8.14 8.20 8.54
N ALA A 197 7.01 7.50 8.44
CA ALA A 197 5.99 7.76 7.44
C ALA A 197 5.51 9.22 7.47
N PHE A 198 5.49 9.88 6.31
CA PHE A 198 5.14 11.29 6.13
C PHE A 198 5.95 12.28 6.96
N SER A 199 7.15 11.90 7.37
CA SER A 199 8.06 12.79 8.10
C SER A 199 8.37 14.05 7.28
N LYS A 200 8.41 15.19 7.98
CA LYS A 200 8.74 16.50 7.39
C LYS A 200 10.15 16.60 6.84
N ASP A 201 11.06 15.76 7.32
CA ASP A 201 12.49 15.75 6.97
C ASP A 201 13.02 14.35 6.60
N ASN A 202 12.12 13.36 6.46
CA ASN A 202 12.42 11.95 6.19
C ASN A 202 13.32 11.29 7.24
N LYS A 203 13.36 11.83 8.47
CA LYS A 203 14.19 11.33 9.58
C LYS A 203 13.46 11.34 10.92
N SER A 204 12.67 12.38 11.16
CA SER A 204 11.89 12.55 12.38
C SER A 204 10.84 11.46 12.47
N ILE A 205 10.74 10.82 13.65
CA ILE A 205 9.72 9.82 13.94
C ILE A 205 8.36 10.51 13.97
N THR A 206 7.42 10.04 13.17
CA THR A 206 6.02 10.51 13.15
C THR A 206 5.10 9.59 13.93
N MET A 207 5.48 8.32 14.07
CA MET A 207 4.70 7.31 14.79
C MET A 207 5.61 6.34 15.54
N GLU A 208 5.22 5.97 16.75
CA GLU A 208 5.95 5.08 17.65
C GLU A 208 5.01 4.07 18.31
N ALA A 209 5.47 2.83 18.50
CA ALA A 209 4.77 1.87 19.36
C ALA A 209 4.98 2.23 20.83
N LYS A 210 3.91 2.29 21.62
CA LYS A 210 4.00 2.50 23.08
C LYS A 210 4.80 1.43 23.81
N THR A 211 4.98 0.27 23.19
CA THR A 211 5.80 -0.84 23.70
C THR A 211 7.30 -0.66 23.41
N GLY A 212 7.69 0.35 22.63
CA GLY A 212 9.07 0.58 22.19
C GLY A 212 9.54 -0.30 21.03
N VAL A 213 8.66 -1.14 20.46
CA VAL A 213 8.99 -1.95 19.28
C VAL A 213 9.18 -1.05 18.05
N ARG A 214 10.23 -1.32 17.27
CA ARG A 214 10.48 -0.61 16.00
C ARG A 214 9.38 -0.94 14.98
N LEU A 215 8.87 0.09 14.32
CA LEU A 215 7.93 -0.03 13.20
C LEU A 215 8.73 0.03 11.90
N TYR A 216 8.85 -1.11 11.23
CA TYR A 216 9.54 -1.22 9.94
C TYR A 216 8.70 -0.67 8.79
N GLU A 217 9.37 -0.07 7.81
CA GLU A 217 8.73 0.38 6.57
C GLU A 217 8.20 -0.83 5.78
N THR A 218 7.16 -0.61 4.97
CA THR A 218 6.44 -1.68 4.25
C THR A 218 7.37 -2.52 3.36
N TYR A 219 8.35 -1.88 2.70
CA TYR A 219 9.31 -2.56 1.82
C TYR A 219 10.29 -3.49 2.58
N ASP A 220 10.51 -3.26 3.88
CA ASP A 220 11.38 -4.08 4.74
C ASP A 220 10.64 -5.29 5.34
N LYS A 221 9.32 -5.38 5.19
CA LYS A 221 8.52 -6.48 5.73
C LYS A 221 8.57 -7.71 4.81
N PRO A 222 8.67 -8.93 5.36
CA PRO A 222 8.84 -10.15 4.56
C PRO A 222 7.58 -10.64 3.84
N GLY A 223 6.41 -10.09 4.17
CA GLY A 223 5.09 -10.53 3.68
C GLY A 223 4.05 -10.46 4.79
N LEU A 224 3.01 -11.29 4.70
CA LEU A 224 1.93 -11.33 5.70
C LEU A 224 2.45 -11.77 7.07
N SER A 225 2.07 -11.02 8.10
CA SER A 225 2.21 -11.42 9.49
C SER A 225 1.20 -12.53 9.87
N ALA A 226 1.37 -13.13 11.04
CA ALA A 226 0.39 -14.08 11.56
C ALA A 226 -0.99 -13.44 11.80
N SER A 227 -1.03 -12.17 12.22
CA SER A 227 -2.28 -11.41 12.40
C SER A 227 -2.93 -11.12 11.04
N ASP A 228 -2.15 -10.67 10.04
CA ASP A 228 -2.64 -10.43 8.69
C ASP A 228 -3.32 -11.68 8.13
N VAL A 229 -2.65 -12.84 8.21
CA VAL A 229 -3.21 -14.13 7.79
C VAL A 229 -4.53 -14.44 8.49
N LYS A 230 -4.60 -14.27 9.81
CA LYS A 230 -5.81 -14.54 10.60
C LYS A 230 -6.95 -13.61 10.20
N ARG A 231 -6.65 -12.33 9.95
CA ARG A 231 -7.63 -11.33 9.51
C ARG A 231 -8.14 -11.63 8.11
N VAL A 232 -7.27 -11.95 7.15
CA VAL A 232 -7.68 -12.41 5.79
C VAL A 232 -8.56 -13.64 5.90
N ARG A 233 -8.16 -14.64 6.71
CA ARG A 233 -8.95 -15.87 6.89
C ARG A 233 -10.33 -15.62 7.49
N LYS A 234 -10.43 -14.73 8.47
CA LYS A 234 -11.72 -14.32 9.04
C LYS A 234 -12.57 -13.54 8.02
N MET A 235 -11.94 -12.63 7.27
CA MET A 235 -12.62 -11.81 6.28
C MET A 235 -13.14 -12.62 5.10
N TYR A 236 -12.44 -13.66 4.66
CA TYR A 236 -12.88 -14.50 3.55
C TYR A 236 -13.53 -15.81 3.99
N TRP A 237 -13.87 -15.94 5.29
CA TRP A 237 -14.47 -17.14 5.87
C TRP A 237 -13.76 -18.42 5.44
N CYS A 238 -12.43 -18.44 5.52
CA CYS A 238 -11.66 -19.64 5.23
C CYS A 238 -12.03 -20.73 6.24
N ASP A 239 -12.88 -21.65 5.82
CA ASP A 239 -13.45 -22.70 6.65
C ASP A 239 -12.46 -23.85 6.94
N GLU A 240 -12.90 -24.81 7.75
CA GLU A 240 -12.11 -26.01 8.03
C GLU A 240 -11.91 -26.91 6.80
N GLU A 241 -12.78 -26.84 5.78
CA GLU A 241 -12.61 -27.61 4.55
C GLU A 241 -11.44 -27.11 3.72
N TRP A 242 -11.22 -25.79 3.64
CA TRP A 242 -9.99 -25.23 3.08
C TRP A 242 -8.76 -25.73 3.83
N ARG A 243 -8.80 -25.78 5.17
CA ARG A 243 -7.68 -26.28 5.99
C ARG A 243 -7.39 -27.77 5.77
N LYS A 244 -8.39 -28.58 5.43
CA LYS A 244 -8.23 -30.02 5.14
C LYS A 244 -7.57 -30.28 3.79
N LYS A 245 -7.79 -29.42 2.78
CA LYS A 245 -7.16 -29.52 1.45
C LYS A 245 -5.66 -29.17 1.42
N GLN A 246 -5.14 -28.57 2.49
CA GLN A 246 -3.74 -28.10 2.59
C GLN A 246 -2.83 -29.02 3.44
N LYS A 247 -3.35 -30.13 3.99
CA LYS A 247 -2.51 -31.16 4.62
C LYS A 247 -2.05 -32.14 3.54
N PRO A 248 -0.73 -32.44 3.46
CA PRO A 248 -0.21 -33.40 2.49
C PRO A 248 -0.79 -34.81 2.67
#